data_AF-A0A959YX05-F1
#
_entry.id   AF-A0A959YX05-F1
#
_cell.length_a   1.000
_cell.length_b   1.000
_cell.length_c   1.000
_cell.angle_alpha   90.00
_cell.angle_beta   90.00
_cell.angle_gamma   90.00
#
_symmetry.space_group_name_H-M   'P 1'
#
loop_
_entity.id
_entity.type
_entity.pdbx_description
1 polymer ?
#
loop_
_entity_poly.entity_id
_entity_poly.type
_entity_poly.pdbx_seq_one_letter_code
_entity_poly.pdbx_strand_id
1 'polypeptide(L)' 'MNIAILSRDPKLYSTRRLVEAAQLRGHDVRVVNHVKCDIVIEKK' A
#
# COMPACT_ATOMS: atom_id res chain seq x y z
N MET A 1 -6.75 0.91 -11.27
CA MET A 1 -6.44 2.01 -10.33
C MET A 1 -5.06 1.77 -9.75
N ASN A 2 -4.36 2.83 -9.35
CA ASN A 2 -3.06 2.73 -8.68
C ASN A 2 -3.28 2.79 -7.17
N ILE A 3 -3.00 1.69 -6.47
CA ILE A 3 -3.25 1.54 -5.03
C ILE A 3 -1.91 1.40 -4.31
N ALA A 4 -1.62 2.31 -3.38
CA ALA A 4 -0.47 2.20 -2.48
C ALA A 4 -0.92 1.63 -1.13
N ILE A 5 -0.32 0.52 -0.70
CA ILE A 5 -0.56 -0.08 0.62
C ILE A 5 0.60 0.32 1.54
N LEU A 6 0.30 1.10 2.57
CA LEU A 6 1.29 1.49 3.57
C LEU A 6 1.50 0.37 4.59
N SER A 7 2.64 -0.32 4.50
CA SER A 7 2.99 -1.42 5.41
C SER A 7 4.50 -1.54 5.59
N ARG A 8 4.95 -1.91 6.79
CA ARG A 8 6.39 -2.10 7.08
C ARG A 8 6.94 -3.37 6.46
N ASP A 9 6.10 -4.39 6.28
CA ASP A 9 6.52 -5.68 5.74
C ASP A 9 5.44 -6.24 4.78
N PRO A 10 5.79 -6.47 3.49
CA PRO A 10 4.87 -7.07 2.52
C PRO A 10 4.49 -8.52 2.84
N LYS A 11 5.25 -9.21 3.70
CA LYS A 11 4.98 -10.61 4.09
C LYS A 11 3.88 -10.75 5.12
N LEU A 12 3.45 -9.66 5.76
CA LEU A 12 2.33 -9.70 6.70
C LEU A 12 1.08 -10.23 5.99
N TYR A 13 0.37 -11.14 6.66
CA TYR A 13 -0.80 -11.80 6.08
C TYR A 13 -1.82 -10.79 5.55
N SER A 14 -2.11 -9.73 6.31
CA SER A 14 -3.04 -8.67 5.91
C SER A 14 -2.58 -7.95 4.65
N THR A 15 -1.31 -7.55 4.57
CA THR A 15 -0.73 -6.87 3.41
C THR A 15 -0.80 -7.77 2.17
N ARG A 16 -0.40 -9.04 2.30
CA ARG A 16 -0.45 -10.02 1.21
C ARG A 16 -1.87 -10.22 0.68
N ARG A 17 -2.85 -10.43 1.58
CA ARG A 17 -4.26 -10.62 1.22
C ARG A 17 -4.86 -9.41 0.50
N LEU A 18 -4.49 -8.20 0.92
CA LEU A 18 -4.93 -6.97 0.26
C LEU A 18 -4.33 -6.84 -1.15
N VAL A 19 -3.04 -7.17 -1.32
CA VAL A 19 -2.38 -7.17 -2.63
C VAL A 19 -3.07 -8.17 -3.57
N GLU A 20 -3.26 -9.42 -3.14
CA GLU A 20 -3.94 -10.45 -3.93
C GLU A 20 -5.35 -10.01 -4.35
N ALA A 21 -6.15 -9.49 -3.40
CA ALA A 21 -7.51 -9.05 -3.68
C ALA A 21 -7.57 -7.87 -4.65
N ALA A 22 -6.60 -6.95 -4.59
CA ALA A 22 -6.53 -5.82 -5.49
C ALA A 22 -6.01 -6.23 -6.88
N GLN A 23 -5.03 -7.14 -6.97
CA GLN A 23 -4.56 -7.72 -8.23
C GLN A 23 -5.65 -8.51 -8.94
N LEU A 24 -6.44 -9.30 -8.21
CA LEU A 24 -7.61 -10.03 -8.76
C LEU A 24 -8.65 -9.10 -9.39
N ARG A 25 -8.73 -7.85 -8.91
CA ARG A 25 -9.61 -6.80 -9.46
C ARG A 25 -8.96 -5.98 -10.58
N GLY A 26 -7.77 -6.38 -11.05
CA GLY A 26 -7.04 -5.69 -12.11
C GLY A 26 -6.49 -4.32 -11.68
N HIS A 27 -6.18 -4.15 -10.39
CA HIS A 27 -5.54 -2.93 -9.90
C HIS A 27 -4.02 -3.07 -9.87
N ASP A 28 -3.32 -1.97 -10.15
CA ASP A 28 -1.87 -1.90 -9.93
C ASP A 28 -1.62 -1.54 -8.46
N VAL A 29 -0.80 -2.34 -7.78
CA VAL A 29 -0.66 -2.30 -6.33
C VAL A 29 0.81 -2.25 -5.95
N ARG A 30 1.15 -1.29 -5.08
CA ARG A 30 2.51 -1.14 -4.55
C ARG A 30 2.48 -1.09 -3.04
N VAL A 31 3.28 -1.95 -2.39
CA VAL A 31 3.49 -1.87 -0.95
C VAL A 31 4.59 -0.86 -0.67
N VAL A 32 4.29 0.16 0.14
CA VAL A 32 5.23 1.23 0.47
C VAL A 32 5.49 1.22 1.98
N ASN A 33 6.78 1.24 2.34
CA ASN A 33 7.17 1.34 3.73
C ASN A 33 7.01 2.78 4.21
N HIS A 34 6.01 3.03 5.03
CA HIS A 34 5.69 4.37 5.56
C HIS A 34 6.80 4.97 6.43
N VAL A 35 7.72 4.17 6.97
CA VAL A 35 8.88 4.69 7.74
C VAL A 35 9.84 5.48 6.84
N LYS A 36 9.80 5.25 5.53
CA LYS A 36 10.59 5.98 4.53
C LYS A 36 9.84 7.16 3.93
N CYS A 37 8.67 7.51 4.45
CA CYS A 37 7.81 8.56 3.92
C CYS A 37 7.65 9.67 4.95
N ASP A 38 7.77 10.91 4.50
CA ASP A 38 7.37 12.07 5.30
C ASP A 38 5.88 12.36 5.09
N ILE A 39 5.17 12.62 6.18
CA ILE A 39 3.77 13.03 6.14
C ILE A 39 3.74 14.55 6.05
N VAL A 40 3.48 15.07 4.86
CA VAL A 40 3.25 16.50 4.64
C VAL A 40 1.75 16.72 4.57
N ILE A 41 1.22 17.46 5.54
CA ILE A 41 -0.19 17.89 5.55
C ILE A 41 -0.22 19.31 5.00
N GLU A 42 -0.69 19.47 3.76
CA GLU A 42 -1.01 20.80 3.24
C GLU A 42 -2.19 21.38 4.03
N LYS A 43 -1.98 22.53 4.66
CA LYS A 43 -3.07 23.35 5.16
C LYS A 43 -3.60 24.16 3.98
N LYS A 44 -4.87 23.93 3.66
CA LYS A 44 -5.62 24.70 2.66
C LYS A 44 -5.98 26.07 3.20
#